data_AF-A0A7W3W5I1-F1
#
_entry.id   AF-A0A7W3W5I1-F1
#
_cell.length_a   1.000
_cell.length_b   1.000
_cell.length_c   1.000
_cell.angle_alpha   90.00
_cell.angle_beta   90.00
_cell.angle_gamma   90.00
#
_symmetry.space_group_name_H-M   'P 1'
#
loop_
_entity.id
_entity.type
_entity.pdbx_description
1 polymer ?
#
loop_
_entity_poly.entity_id
_entity_poly.type
_entity_poly.pdbx_seq_one_letter_code
_entity_poly.pdbx_strand_id
1 'polypeptide(L)'
;MADGVDGASCAAVGQRYTYNQGVLVSGLTALSKVTGDQNLLSTARAVAGSTTRTGSYFTGSDGIVHDPGEGSSCTDDGSYFKAGLVRGLSELDAATPGAPYRDFLTRQADSACARSRDDFDQYSRSWSSSANKGPGCQAAALVLMNAADQPGP
;
A
#
# COMPACT_ATOMS: atom_id res chain seq x y z
N MET A 1 1.17 -7.31 -9.83
CA MET A 1 0.17 -7.30 -10.92
C MET A 1 0.27 -6.02 -11.73
N ALA A 2 0.16 -6.18 -13.06
CA ALA A 2 0.05 -5.09 -14.02
C ALA A 2 -1.43 -4.70 -14.22
N ASP A 3 -1.64 -3.47 -14.67
CA ASP A 3 -2.93 -2.83 -14.89
C ASP A 3 -3.31 -2.98 -16.37
N GLY A 4 -3.82 -4.15 -16.71
CA GLY A 4 -4.20 -4.50 -18.07
C GLY A 4 -4.07 -5.97 -18.38
N VAL A 5 -4.85 -6.39 -19.37
CA VAL A 5 -4.79 -7.73 -19.97
C VAL A 5 -4.82 -7.57 -21.48
N ASP A 6 -3.95 -8.29 -22.17
CA ASP A 6 -3.98 -8.35 -23.62
C ASP A 6 -5.20 -9.16 -24.08
N GLY A 7 -5.97 -8.61 -25.02
CA GLY A 7 -7.25 -9.18 -25.44
C GLY A 7 -7.15 -10.49 -26.22
N ALA A 8 -5.97 -10.83 -26.74
CA ALA A 8 -5.74 -12.05 -27.51
C ALA A 8 -5.08 -13.15 -26.69
N SER A 9 -4.03 -12.82 -25.95
CA SER A 9 -3.21 -13.76 -25.18
C SER A 9 -3.64 -13.92 -23.73
N CYS A 10 -4.50 -13.04 -23.22
CA CYS A 10 -4.82 -12.90 -21.80
C CYS A 10 -3.58 -12.65 -20.91
N ALA A 11 -2.46 -12.23 -21.51
CA ALA A 11 -1.25 -11.91 -20.75
C ALA A 11 -1.44 -10.59 -19.98
N ALA A 12 -0.89 -10.53 -18.77
CA ALA A 12 -0.86 -9.29 -17.99
C ALA A 12 0.05 -8.26 -18.67
N VAL A 13 -0.45 -7.06 -18.90
CA VAL A 13 0.26 -5.95 -19.56
C VAL A 13 -0.01 -4.64 -18.83
N GLY A 14 0.79 -3.62 -19.12
CA GLY A 14 0.56 -2.26 -18.62
C GLY A 14 1.30 -1.91 -17.33
N GLN A 15 0.89 -0.77 -16.76
CA GLN A 15 1.54 -0.14 -15.61
C GLN A 15 1.27 -0.93 -14.33
N ARG A 16 2.14 -0.85 -13.34
CA ARG A 16 1.90 -1.48 -12.03
C ARG A 16 1.58 -0.41 -11.01
N TYR A 17 0.50 -0.59 -10.25
CA TYR A 17 0.10 0.31 -9.17
C TYR A 17 0.00 -0.42 -7.83
N THR A 18 0.21 0.31 -6.73
CA THR A 18 0.17 -0.19 -5.35
C THR A 18 -1.22 -0.70 -4.99
N TYR A 19 -2.29 -0.01 -5.42
CA TYR A 19 -3.66 -0.41 -5.11
C TYR A 19 -4.00 -1.80 -5.65
N ASN A 20 -3.53 -2.13 -6.87
CA ASN A 20 -3.73 -3.46 -7.45
C ASN A 20 -3.13 -4.54 -6.53
N GLN A 21 -1.94 -4.31 -5.95
CA GLN A 21 -1.34 -5.27 -5.02
C GLN A 21 -2.16 -5.37 -3.73
N GLY A 22 -2.57 -4.23 -3.17
CA GLY A 22 -3.36 -4.14 -1.95
C GLY A 22 -4.72 -4.84 -2.03
N VAL A 23 -5.47 -4.60 -3.12
CA VAL A 23 -6.80 -5.18 -3.35
C VAL A 23 -6.71 -6.71 -3.47
N LEU A 24 -5.71 -7.24 -4.16
CA LEU A 24 -5.51 -8.70 -4.22
C LEU A 24 -5.14 -9.27 -2.86
N VAL A 25 -4.23 -8.63 -2.13
CA VAL A 25 -3.84 -9.07 -0.78
C VAL A 25 -5.06 -9.13 0.13
N SER A 26 -5.88 -8.08 0.13
CA SER A 26 -7.15 -8.01 0.87
C SER A 26 -8.10 -9.15 0.48
N GLY A 27 -8.35 -9.32 -0.82
CA GLY A 27 -9.26 -10.35 -1.33
C GLY A 27 -8.82 -11.78 -1.01
N LEU A 28 -7.53 -12.09 -1.17
CA LEU A 28 -6.97 -13.40 -0.82
C LEU A 28 -7.04 -13.66 0.69
N THR A 29 -6.79 -12.64 1.51
CA THR A 29 -6.89 -12.73 2.98
C THR A 29 -8.34 -13.02 3.39
N ALA A 30 -9.29 -12.27 2.86
CA ALA A 30 -10.71 -12.47 3.12
C ALA A 30 -11.20 -13.85 2.65
N LEU A 31 -10.79 -14.28 1.45
CA LEU A 31 -11.17 -15.58 0.92
C LEU A 31 -10.59 -16.74 1.74
N SER A 32 -9.32 -16.64 2.16
CA SER A 32 -8.69 -17.63 3.05
C SER A 32 -9.46 -17.79 4.36
N LYS A 33 -9.96 -16.68 4.93
CA LYS A 33 -10.79 -16.70 6.14
C LYS A 33 -12.11 -17.44 5.94
N VAL A 34 -12.72 -17.33 4.75
CA VAL A 34 -14.00 -17.99 4.44
C VAL A 34 -13.81 -19.47 4.11
N THR A 35 -12.77 -19.82 3.37
CA THR A 35 -12.57 -21.20 2.87
C THR A 35 -11.71 -22.06 3.79
N GLY A 36 -10.92 -21.44 4.67
CA GLY A 36 -9.88 -22.11 5.45
C GLY A 36 -8.59 -22.42 4.66
N ASP A 37 -8.55 -22.11 3.35
CA ASP A 37 -7.40 -22.44 2.50
C ASP A 37 -6.20 -21.52 2.78
N GLN A 38 -5.16 -22.10 3.39
CA GLN A 38 -3.93 -21.41 3.76
C GLN A 38 -3.02 -21.10 2.57
N ASN A 39 -3.24 -21.70 1.40
CA ASN A 39 -2.50 -21.37 0.19
C ASN A 39 -2.84 -19.96 -0.32
N LEU A 40 -4.09 -19.53 -0.12
CA LEU A 40 -4.52 -18.15 -0.43
C LEU A 40 -3.78 -17.14 0.45
N LEU A 41 -3.68 -17.41 1.76
CA LEU A 41 -2.94 -16.57 2.69
C LEU A 41 -1.44 -16.54 2.36
N SER A 42 -0.88 -17.69 1.98
CA SER A 42 0.51 -17.78 1.52
C SER A 42 0.76 -16.94 0.26
N THR A 43 -0.19 -16.94 -0.67
CA THR A 43 -0.14 -16.11 -1.89
C THR A 43 -0.24 -14.63 -1.54
N ALA A 44 -1.14 -14.24 -0.64
CA ALA A 44 -1.24 -12.86 -0.15
C ALA A 44 0.09 -12.38 0.45
N ARG A 45 0.72 -13.22 1.29
CA ARG A 45 2.04 -12.93 1.88
C ARG A 45 3.14 -12.77 0.85
N ALA A 46 3.15 -13.59 -0.21
CA ALA A 46 4.12 -13.47 -1.29
C ALA A 46 3.98 -12.14 -2.04
N VAL A 47 2.75 -11.72 -2.37
CA VAL A 47 2.48 -10.44 -3.03
C VAL A 47 2.89 -9.27 -2.13
N ALA A 48 2.45 -9.28 -0.88
CA ALA A 48 2.80 -8.24 0.11
C ALA A 48 4.31 -8.16 0.33
N GLY A 49 5.01 -9.29 0.49
CA GLY A 49 6.45 -9.34 0.65
C GLY A 49 7.22 -8.82 -0.57
N SER A 50 6.74 -9.09 -1.79
CA SER A 50 7.36 -8.55 -3.01
C SER A 50 7.15 -7.03 -3.17
N THR A 51 6.07 -6.50 -2.60
CA THR A 51 5.69 -5.08 -2.69
C THR A 51 6.42 -4.23 -1.64
N THR A 52 6.60 -4.77 -0.44
CA THR A 52 7.15 -4.07 0.73
C THR A 52 8.67 -4.24 0.90
N ARG A 53 9.29 -5.18 0.17
CA ARG A 53 10.75 -5.39 0.22
C ARG A 53 11.48 -4.11 -0.22
N THR A 54 12.42 -3.64 0.59
CA THR A 54 13.34 -2.53 0.26
C THR A 54 14.05 -2.79 -1.07
N GLY A 55 14.07 -1.78 -1.94
CA GLY A 55 14.63 -1.87 -3.29
C GLY A 55 13.75 -2.64 -4.30
N SER A 56 12.52 -2.98 -3.93
CA SER A 56 11.53 -3.51 -4.89
C SER A 56 10.96 -2.41 -5.78
N TYR A 57 10.14 -2.82 -6.76
CA TYR A 57 9.48 -1.90 -7.68
C TYR A 57 8.62 -0.83 -6.99
N PHE A 58 8.07 -1.10 -5.80
CA PHE A 58 7.19 -0.16 -5.10
C PHE A 58 7.82 0.42 -3.85
N THR A 59 8.95 -0.11 -3.36
CA THR A 59 9.57 0.36 -2.12
C THR A 59 11.02 0.72 -2.40
N GLY A 60 11.37 1.99 -2.22
CA GLY A 60 12.69 2.52 -2.51
C GLY A 60 13.79 1.90 -1.64
N SER A 61 15.05 2.24 -1.93
CA SER A 61 16.19 1.87 -1.09
C SER A 61 16.13 2.52 0.30
N ASP A 62 15.39 3.62 0.43
CA ASP A 62 15.02 4.28 1.68
C ASP A 62 13.91 3.54 2.45
N GLY A 63 13.38 2.44 1.92
CA GLY A 63 12.32 1.65 2.54
C GLY A 63 10.95 2.32 2.53
N ILE A 64 10.76 3.38 1.74
CA ILE A 64 9.49 4.10 1.63
C ILE A 64 8.77 3.67 0.35
N VAL A 65 7.46 3.46 0.47
CA VAL A 65 6.62 3.09 -0.66
C VAL A 65 6.40 4.30 -1.57
N HIS A 66 6.54 4.06 -2.87
CA HIS A 66 6.21 4.96 -3.96
C HIS A 66 5.22 4.28 -4.91
N ASP A 67 4.53 5.09 -5.71
CA ASP A 67 3.56 4.61 -6.67
C ASP A 67 3.74 5.34 -8.02
N PRO A 68 3.68 4.66 -9.17
CA PRO A 68 3.77 5.33 -10.47
C PRO A 68 2.67 6.37 -10.74
N GLY A 69 1.56 6.27 -10.01
CA GLY A 69 0.49 7.25 -9.96
C GLY A 69 0.75 8.44 -9.01
N GLU A 70 1.96 8.60 -8.47
CA GLU A 70 2.43 9.83 -7.81
C GLU A 70 2.66 10.97 -8.83
N GLY A 71 1.63 11.28 -9.62
CA GLY A 71 1.60 12.41 -10.53
C GLY A 71 1.51 13.77 -9.81
N SER A 72 1.32 14.84 -10.58
CA SER A 72 1.35 16.21 -10.06
C SER A 72 0.12 16.63 -9.25
N SER A 73 -0.97 15.87 -9.23
CA SER A 73 -2.24 16.26 -8.59
C SER A 73 -2.62 15.35 -7.43
N CYS A 74 -3.10 15.96 -6.33
CA CYS A 74 -3.68 15.28 -5.17
C CYS A 74 -5.22 15.17 -5.23
N THR A 75 -5.82 15.36 -6.42
CA THR A 75 -7.24 15.15 -6.68
C THR A 75 -7.52 13.96 -7.59
N ASP A 76 -6.49 13.43 -8.24
CA ASP A 76 -6.64 12.36 -9.23
C ASP A 76 -6.65 10.99 -8.53
N ASP A 77 -7.13 9.97 -9.22
CA ASP A 77 -7.30 8.60 -8.69
C ASP A 77 -6.01 8.03 -8.09
N GLY A 78 -4.88 8.30 -8.75
CA GLY A 78 -3.55 7.92 -8.28
C GLY A 78 -3.37 8.28 -6.81
N SER A 79 -3.86 9.48 -6.44
CA SER A 79 -4.29 9.93 -5.11
C SER A 79 -4.25 8.95 -3.96
N TYR A 80 -5.09 7.95 -4.19
CA TYR A 80 -5.63 7.03 -3.20
C TYR A 80 -4.95 5.67 -3.29
N PHE A 81 -4.12 5.42 -4.30
CA PHE A 81 -3.63 4.07 -4.59
C PHE A 81 -2.84 3.44 -3.44
N LYS A 82 -1.98 4.23 -2.77
CA LYS A 82 -1.26 3.77 -1.58
C LYS A 82 -2.20 3.40 -0.43
N ALA A 83 -3.38 4.02 -0.34
CA ALA A 83 -4.39 3.65 0.66
C ALA A 83 -4.91 2.21 0.46
N GLY A 84 -5.08 1.79 -0.80
CA GLY A 84 -5.46 0.42 -1.14
C GLY A 84 -4.40 -0.59 -0.69
N LEU A 85 -3.11 -0.28 -0.91
CA LEU A 85 -2.01 -1.08 -0.40
C LEU A 85 -2.00 -1.15 1.13
N VAL A 86 -2.06 0.00 1.82
CA VAL A 86 -2.08 0.06 3.28
C VAL A 86 -3.20 -0.78 3.86
N ARG A 87 -4.42 -0.65 3.32
CA ARG A 87 -5.57 -1.43 3.77
C ARG A 87 -5.33 -2.93 3.62
N GLY A 88 -4.86 -3.37 2.44
CA GLY A 88 -4.56 -4.78 2.21
C GLY A 88 -3.48 -5.31 3.15
N LEU A 89 -2.42 -4.55 3.39
CA LEU A 89 -1.37 -4.91 4.35
C LEU A 89 -1.92 -5.00 5.77
N SER A 90 -2.72 -4.02 6.22
CA SER A 90 -3.32 -4.03 7.55
C SER A 90 -4.25 -5.23 7.78
N GLU A 91 -5.06 -5.59 6.79
CA GLU A 91 -5.93 -6.76 6.87
C GLU A 91 -5.14 -8.08 6.91
N LEU A 92 -4.08 -8.20 6.10
CA LEU A 92 -3.20 -9.36 6.12
C LEU A 92 -2.39 -9.47 7.41
N ASP A 93 -1.94 -8.34 7.96
CA ASP A 93 -1.21 -8.24 9.21
C ASP A 93 -2.04 -8.80 10.37
N ALA A 94 -3.31 -8.37 10.47
CA ALA A 94 -4.25 -8.85 11.46
C ALA A 94 -4.59 -10.35 11.31
N ALA A 95 -4.52 -10.89 10.08
CA ALA A 95 -4.76 -12.30 9.80
C ALA A 95 -3.54 -13.20 9.98
N THR A 96 -2.34 -12.63 10.23
CA THR A 96 -1.08 -13.37 10.28
C THR A 96 -0.44 -13.28 11.68
N PRO A 97 -0.14 -14.41 12.34
CA PRO A 97 0.56 -14.39 13.63
C PRO A 97 1.87 -13.59 13.56
N GLY A 98 2.11 -12.74 14.56
CA GLY A 98 3.32 -11.95 14.68
C GLY A 98 3.32 -10.63 13.91
N ALA A 99 2.21 -10.24 13.27
CA ALA A 99 2.04 -8.93 12.64
C ALA A 99 3.23 -8.49 11.75
N PRO A 100 3.58 -9.27 10.71
CA PRO A 100 4.82 -9.10 9.95
C PRO A 100 4.90 -7.83 9.08
N TYR A 101 3.80 -7.09 8.91
CA TYR A 101 3.75 -5.85 8.13
C TYR A 101 3.66 -4.59 9.01
N ARG A 102 3.56 -4.76 10.33
CA ARG A 102 3.48 -3.64 11.26
C ARG A 102 4.64 -2.66 11.12
N ASP A 103 5.87 -3.15 11.18
CA ASP A 103 7.08 -2.31 11.11
C ASP A 103 7.15 -1.54 9.79
N PHE A 104 6.70 -2.15 8.70
CA PHE A 104 6.64 -1.48 7.41
C PHE A 104 5.65 -0.32 7.43
N LEU A 105 4.44 -0.53 7.97
CA LEU A 105 3.39 0.50 8.08
C LEU A 105 3.83 1.63 9.01
N THR A 106 4.43 1.32 10.16
CA THR A 106 4.98 2.32 11.08
C THR A 106 6.08 3.15 10.41
N ARG A 107 7.00 2.51 9.67
CA ARG A 107 8.04 3.23 8.91
C ARG A 107 7.45 4.21 7.89
N GLN A 108 6.36 3.83 7.20
CA GLN A 108 5.69 4.72 6.27
C GLN A 108 5.09 5.93 6.99
N ALA A 109 4.41 5.70 8.12
CA ALA A 109 3.80 6.74 8.93
C ALA A 109 4.84 7.72 9.47
N ASP A 110 5.93 7.21 10.04
CA ASP A 110 7.04 8.02 10.56
C ASP A 110 7.65 8.92 9.48
N SER A 111 7.91 8.36 8.29
CA SER A 111 8.46 9.12 7.17
C SER A 111 7.46 10.17 6.67
N ALA A 112 6.18 9.83 6.54
CA ALA A 112 5.16 10.78 6.14
C ALA A 112 5.06 11.94 7.14
N CYS A 113 5.06 11.63 8.45
CA CYS A 113 5.01 12.63 9.51
C CYS A 113 6.24 13.54 9.50
N ALA A 114 7.43 12.99 9.30
CA ALA A 114 8.67 13.76 9.31
C ALA A 114 8.96 14.54 8.01
N ARG A 115 8.42 14.11 6.85
CA ARG A 115 8.88 14.58 5.53
C ARG A 115 7.78 15.06 4.60
N SER A 116 6.53 14.67 4.83
CA SER A 116 5.38 14.91 3.93
C SER A 116 4.37 15.90 4.52
N ARG A 117 4.30 15.97 5.85
CA ARG A 117 3.41 16.83 6.65
C ARG A 117 3.83 18.30 6.59
N ASP A 118 2.86 19.22 6.62
CA ASP A 118 3.08 20.66 6.86
C ASP A 118 2.47 21.13 8.18
N ASP A 119 2.57 22.43 8.46
CA ASP A 119 2.09 23.06 9.70
C ASP A 119 0.56 22.98 9.90
N PHE A 120 -0.20 22.55 8.87
CA PHE A 120 -1.64 22.34 8.92
C PHE A 120 -2.03 20.85 8.97
N ASP A 121 -1.06 19.97 9.21
CA ASP A 121 -1.23 18.51 9.23
C ASP A 121 -1.75 17.95 7.92
N GLN A 122 -1.43 18.63 6.82
CA GLN A 122 -1.70 18.14 5.49
C GLN A 122 -0.51 17.32 4.99
N TYR A 123 -0.81 16.17 4.41
CA TYR A 123 0.21 15.26 3.88
C TYR A 123 0.31 15.37 2.36
N SER A 124 1.54 15.29 1.88
CA SER A 124 1.84 15.30 0.46
C SER A 124 1.63 13.93 -0.18
N ARG A 125 1.68 13.92 -1.51
CA ARG A 125 1.64 12.72 -2.34
C ARG A 125 2.72 11.69 -1.99
N SER A 126 3.97 12.16 -1.84
CA SER A 126 5.13 11.34 -1.51
C SER A 126 5.28 11.25 0.00
N TRP A 127 5.54 10.05 0.53
CA TRP A 127 5.80 9.87 1.96
C TRP A 127 7.29 10.03 2.31
N SER A 128 8.17 10.23 1.33
CA SER A 128 9.60 10.48 1.52
C SER A 128 10.01 11.93 1.26
N SER A 129 9.09 12.81 0.85
CA SER A 129 9.38 14.23 0.59
C SER A 129 8.15 15.12 0.63
N SER A 130 8.35 16.42 0.85
CA SER A 130 7.30 17.41 0.67
C SER A 130 7.01 17.57 -0.82
N ALA A 131 5.73 17.57 -1.17
CA ALA A 131 5.21 17.67 -2.53
C ALA A 131 3.83 18.32 -2.47
N ASN A 132 3.10 18.29 -3.60
CA ASN A 132 1.71 18.74 -3.66
C ASN A 132 0.83 18.00 -2.64
N LYS A 133 -0.18 18.71 -2.16
CA LYS A 133 -1.13 18.28 -1.13
C LYS A 133 -2.56 18.44 -1.65
N GLY A 134 -3.49 17.76 -1.01
CA GLY A 134 -4.89 17.79 -1.41
C GLY A 134 -5.69 16.62 -0.84
N PRO A 135 -6.99 16.54 -1.14
CA PRO A 135 -7.92 15.63 -0.47
C PRO A 135 -7.54 14.15 -0.65
N GLY A 136 -7.08 13.73 -1.83
CA GLY A 136 -6.69 12.34 -2.05
C GLY A 136 -5.41 11.94 -1.32
N CYS A 137 -4.44 12.85 -1.28
CA CYS A 137 -3.21 12.67 -0.51
C CYS A 137 -3.50 12.60 1.00
N GLN A 138 -4.39 13.47 1.50
CA GLN A 138 -4.83 13.45 2.90
C GLN A 138 -5.58 12.16 3.24
N ALA A 139 -6.47 11.70 2.37
CA ALA A 139 -7.19 10.45 2.56
C ALA A 139 -6.22 9.25 2.64
N ALA A 140 -5.22 9.19 1.76
CA ALA A 140 -4.22 8.13 1.81
C ALA A 140 -3.37 8.17 3.09
N ALA A 141 -2.99 9.36 3.56
CA ALA A 141 -2.27 9.52 4.82
C ALA A 141 -3.13 9.13 6.04
N LEU A 142 -4.42 9.48 6.06
CA LEU A 142 -5.32 9.09 7.14
C LEU A 142 -5.43 7.56 7.25
N VAL A 143 -5.58 6.86 6.12
CA VAL A 143 -5.59 5.39 6.10
C VAL A 143 -4.28 4.82 6.62
N LEU A 144 -3.14 5.43 6.27
CA LEU A 144 -1.83 5.05 6.79
C LEU A 144 -1.73 5.22 8.32
N MET A 145 -2.09 6.39 8.86
CA MET A 145 -1.99 6.64 10.29
C MET A 145 -2.89 5.70 11.09
N ASN A 146 -4.13 5.48 10.63
CA ASN A 146 -5.03 4.52 11.27
C ASN A 146 -4.49 3.08 11.28
N ALA A 147 -3.75 2.68 10.23
CA ALA A 147 -3.16 1.35 10.14
C ALA A 147 -1.90 1.20 11.02
N ALA A 148 -1.10 2.27 11.15
CA ALA A 148 0.08 2.30 12.01
C ALA A 148 -0.28 2.32 13.50
N ASP A 149 -1.39 2.97 13.87
CA ASP A 149 -1.87 3.12 15.25
C ASP A 149 -2.63 1.90 15.80
N GLN A 150 -2.93 0.87 14.98
CA GLN A 150 -3.58 -0.33 15.49
C GLN A 150 -2.72 -0.96 16.60
N PRO A 151 -3.22 -1.32 17.79
CA PRO A 151 -2.44 -2.13 18.73
C PRO A 151 -2.11 -3.50 18.11
N GLY A 152 -1.02 -4.14 18.54
CA GLY A 152 -0.78 -5.56 18.19
C GLY A 152 -1.91 -6.45 18.72
N PRO A 153 -2.09 -7.67 18.16
CA PRO A 153 -3.07 -8.62 18.67
C PRO A 153 -2.84 -8.99 20.14
#